data_AF-A0A838GZS1-F1
#
_entry.id   AF-A0A838GZS1-F1
#
_cell.length_a   1.000
_cell.length_b   1.000
_cell.length_c   1.000
_cell.angle_alpha   90.00
_cell.angle_beta   90.00
_cell.angle_gamma   90.00
#
_symmetry.space_group_name_H-M   'P 1'
#
loop_
_entity.id
_entity.type
_entity.pdbx_description
1 polymer ?
#
loop_
_entity_poly.entity_id
_entity_poly.type
_entity_poly.pdbx_seq_one_letter_code
_entity_poly.pdbx_strand_id
1 'polypeptide(L)'
;MAAALHHVENGFYVMVAVALAFAGAALFANALYGFAVGVGHDPLKADILEVLDGLLLVFIVSELLHTVRTVIDEKTLRPEPFLIVGIVAVIRRLIVISAEAADFVGDPRFTDLMIEMGVLVGAALGLGVTIFLLRFGRSEPLAPE
;
A
#
# COMPACT_ATOMS: atom_id res chain seq x y z
N MET A 1 -29.99 2.24 18.37
CA MET A 1 -28.64 2.82 18.53
C MET A 1 -27.62 2.14 17.63
N ALA A 2 -27.48 0.80 17.66
CA ALA A 2 -26.57 0.05 16.77
C ALA A 2 -26.81 0.26 15.26
N ALA A 3 -28.07 0.30 14.81
CA ALA A 3 -28.40 0.53 13.40
C ALA A 3 -28.03 1.94 12.88
N ALA A 4 -28.08 2.95 13.76
CA ALA A 4 -27.69 4.32 13.42
C ALA A 4 -26.17 4.45 13.31
N LEU A 5 -25.42 3.79 14.21
CA LEU A 5 -23.96 3.77 14.17
C LEU A 5 -23.44 3.12 12.88
N HIS A 6 -24.06 2.01 12.47
CA HIS A 6 -23.68 1.30 11.25
C HIS A 6 -23.93 2.10 9.96
N HIS A 7 -24.98 2.93 9.92
CA HIS A 7 -25.21 3.83 8.77
C HIS A 7 -24.18 4.94 8.68
N VAL A 8 -23.80 5.51 9.83
CA VAL A 8 -22.76 6.55 9.90
C VAL A 8 -21.40 5.99 9.49
N GLU A 9 -21.04 4.81 10.00
CA GLU A 9 -19.80 4.12 9.66
C GLU A 9 -19.68 3.84 8.14
N ASN A 10 -20.73 3.28 7.54
CA ASN A 10 -20.77 3.09 6.08
C ASN A 10 -20.64 4.41 5.31
N GLY A 11 -21.25 5.49 5.81
CA GLY A 11 -21.10 6.82 5.23
C GLY A 11 -19.65 7.28 5.17
N PHE A 12 -18.89 7.08 6.25
CA PHE A 12 -17.46 7.39 6.29
C PHE A 12 -16.65 6.55 5.31
N TYR A 13 -16.86 5.23 5.25
CA TYR A 13 -16.12 4.37 4.33
C TYR A 13 -16.37 4.75 2.86
N VAL A 14 -17.62 5.05 2.49
CA VAL A 14 -17.94 5.51 1.13
C VAL A 14 -17.28 6.85 0.84
N MET A 15 -17.31 7.80 1.78
CA MET A 15 -16.67 9.11 1.60
C MET A 15 -15.16 9.00 1.43
N VAL A 16 -14.50 8.15 2.24
CA VAL A 16 -13.06 7.87 2.13
C VAL A 16 -12.75 7.22 0.77
N ALA A 17 -13.54 6.22 0.35
CA ALA A 17 -13.34 5.57 -0.94
C ALA A 17 -13.47 6.57 -2.11
N VAL A 18 -14.48 7.44 -2.08
CA VAL A 18 -14.66 8.48 -3.10
C VAL A 18 -13.50 9.48 -3.12
N ALA A 19 -13.06 9.94 -1.94
CA ALA A 19 -11.93 10.86 -1.83
C ALA A 19 -10.63 10.25 -2.37
N LEU A 20 -10.34 9.00 -2.00
CA LEU A 20 -9.18 8.27 -2.51
C LEU A 20 -9.26 8.04 -4.02
N ALA A 21 -10.42 7.66 -4.55
CA ALA A 21 -10.60 7.49 -5.99
C ALA A 21 -10.32 8.79 -6.75
N PHE A 22 -10.82 9.93 -6.25
CA PHE A 22 -10.57 11.23 -6.86
C PHE A 22 -9.10 11.64 -6.77
N ALA A 23 -8.46 11.46 -5.61
CA ALA A 23 -7.05 11.74 -5.42
C ALA A 23 -6.16 10.91 -6.36
N GLY A 24 -6.44 9.60 -6.48
CA GLY A 24 -5.70 8.70 -7.35
C GLY A 24 -5.85 9.08 -8.82
N ALA A 25 -7.06 9.43 -9.25
CA ALA A 25 -7.32 9.92 -10.60
C ALA A 25 -6.58 11.24 -10.90
N ALA A 26 -6.59 12.19 -9.95
CA ALA A 26 -5.89 13.46 -10.10
C ALA A 26 -4.37 13.29 -10.18
N LEU A 27 -3.79 12.47 -9.29
CA LEU A 27 -2.35 12.14 -9.31
C LEU A 27 -1.95 11.47 -10.62
N PHE A 28 -2.77 10.54 -11.11
CA PHE A 28 -2.51 9.83 -12.36
C PHE A 28 -2.56 10.77 -13.57
N ALA A 29 -3.58 11.65 -13.63
CA ALA A 29 -3.69 12.66 -14.66
C ALA A 29 -2.49 13.62 -14.63
N ASN A 30 -2.06 14.05 -13.44
CA ASN A 30 -0.89 14.92 -13.27
C ASN A 30 0.40 14.25 -13.76
N ALA A 31 0.65 12.99 -13.36
CA ALA A 31 1.82 12.24 -13.80
C ALA A 31 1.86 12.07 -15.33
N LEU A 32 0.71 11.76 -15.94
CA LEU A 32 0.60 11.60 -17.38
C LEU A 32 0.79 12.92 -18.13
N TYR A 33 0.23 14.02 -17.61
CA TYR A 33 0.40 15.35 -18.19
C TYR A 33 1.85 15.82 -18.12
N GLY A 34 2.50 15.68 -16.95
CA GLY A 34 3.91 16.02 -16.76
C GLY A 34 4.81 15.28 -17.74
N PHE A 35 4.60 13.97 -17.89
CA PHE A 35 5.32 13.17 -18.88
C PHE A 35 5.10 13.66 -20.32
N ALA A 36 3.84 13.87 -20.72
CA ALA A 36 3.50 14.23 -22.08
C ALA A 36 4.09 15.59 -22.52
N VAL A 37 4.25 16.53 -21.58
CA VAL A 37 4.85 17.85 -21.83
C VAL A 37 6.38 17.84 -21.70
N GLY A 38 6.94 17.00 -20.82
CA GLY A 38 8.38 16.88 -20.58
C GLY A 38 9.16 16.17 -21.69
N VAL A 39 8.51 15.22 -22.39
CA VAL A 39 9.10 14.47 -23.51
C VAL A 39 9.54 15.43 -24.64
N GLY A 40 10.82 15.81 -24.62
CA GLY A 40 11.42 16.69 -25.62
C GLY A 40 12.41 17.74 -25.08
N HIS A 41 12.44 18.00 -23.77
CA HIS A 41 13.25 19.09 -23.19
C HIS A 41 14.40 18.65 -22.27
N ASP A 42 14.30 17.51 -21.58
CA ASP A 42 15.24 17.09 -20.52
C ASP A 42 15.91 15.72 -20.80
N PRO A 43 16.98 15.33 -20.06
CA PRO A 43 17.55 13.99 -20.17
C PRO A 43 16.51 12.94 -19.75
N LEU A 44 16.14 12.05 -20.68
CA LEU A 44 15.16 10.96 -20.53
C LEU A 44 15.11 10.24 -19.18
N LYS A 45 16.23 10.15 -18.45
CA LYS A 45 16.27 9.55 -17.11
C LYS A 45 15.49 10.35 -16.06
N ALA A 46 15.61 11.68 -16.06
CA ALA A 46 14.95 12.52 -15.06
C ALA A 46 13.42 12.44 -15.21
N ASP A 47 12.92 12.58 -16.45
CA ASP A 47 11.49 12.46 -16.77
C ASP A 47 10.90 11.10 -16.36
N ILE A 48 11.64 10.01 -16.56
CA ILE A 48 11.16 8.66 -16.19
C ILE A 48 11.06 8.50 -14.67
N LEU A 49 12.03 9.02 -13.91
CA LEU A 49 12.02 8.95 -12.45
C LEU A 49 10.87 9.78 -11.85
N GLU A 50 10.63 10.98 -12.38
CA GLU A 50 9.51 11.83 -11.95
C GLU A 50 8.15 11.18 -12.22
N VAL A 51 8.00 10.52 -13.38
CA VAL A 51 6.79 9.75 -13.68
C VAL A 51 6.65 8.55 -12.77
N LEU A 52 7.74 7.82 -12.50
CA LEU A 52 7.71 6.70 -11.56
C LEU A 52 7.26 7.16 -10.17
N ASP A 53 7.79 8.26 -9.64
CA ASP A 53 7.36 8.81 -8.35
C ASP A 53 5.86 9.14 -8.34
N GLY A 54 5.37 9.82 -9.39
CA GLY A 54 3.94 10.08 -9.56
C GLY A 54 3.09 8.80 -9.63
N LEU A 55 3.54 7.78 -10.37
CA LEU A 55 2.86 6.48 -10.46
C LEU A 55 2.93 5.69 -9.16
N LEU A 56 3.99 5.81 -8.37
CA LEU A 56 4.11 5.21 -7.04
C LEU A 56 3.11 5.85 -6.07
N LEU A 57 2.91 7.18 -6.13
CA LEU A 57 1.86 7.87 -5.38
C LEU A 57 0.46 7.39 -5.80
N VAL A 58 0.19 7.26 -7.10
CA VAL A 58 -1.07 6.69 -7.61
C VAL A 58 -1.27 5.27 -7.09
N PHE A 59 -0.21 4.47 -7.11
CA PHE A 59 -0.24 3.11 -6.60
C PHE A 59 -0.63 3.13 -5.12
N ILE A 60 0.04 3.93 -4.27
CA ILE A 60 -0.29 4.08 -2.83
C ILE A 60 -1.78 4.39 -2.64
N VAL A 61 -2.32 5.37 -3.36
CA VAL A 61 -3.74 5.73 -3.25
C VAL A 61 -4.66 4.60 -3.69
N SER A 62 -4.32 3.91 -4.78
CA SER A 62 -5.08 2.73 -5.25
C SER A 62 -5.11 1.61 -4.23
N GLU A 63 -4.06 1.44 -3.43
CA GLU A 63 -4.00 0.41 -2.39
C GLU A 63 -4.84 0.75 -1.16
N LEU A 64 -4.80 2.02 -0.75
CA LEU A 64 -5.69 2.49 0.30
C LEU A 64 -7.15 2.30 -0.12
N LEU A 65 -7.47 2.57 -1.40
CA LEU A 65 -8.80 2.33 -1.93
C LEU A 65 -9.16 0.82 -1.92
N HIS A 66 -8.21 -0.05 -2.28
CA HIS A 66 -8.40 -1.49 -2.19
C HIS A 66 -8.68 -1.95 -0.75
N THR A 67 -7.90 -1.44 0.21
CA THR A 67 -8.07 -1.74 1.64
C THR A 67 -9.44 -1.32 2.14
N VAL A 68 -9.84 -0.07 1.85
CA VAL A 68 -11.15 0.47 2.25
C VAL A 68 -12.27 -0.35 1.63
N ARG A 69 -12.14 -0.73 0.36
CA ARG A 69 -13.11 -1.61 -0.31
C ARG A 69 -13.21 -2.97 0.38
N THR A 70 -12.09 -3.61 0.70
CA THR A 70 -12.07 -4.90 1.39
C THR A 70 -12.74 -4.81 2.77
N VAL A 71 -12.53 -3.72 3.51
CA VAL A 71 -13.22 -3.48 4.80
C VAL A 71 -14.74 -3.34 4.60
N ILE A 72 -15.18 -2.63 3.56
CA ILE A 72 -16.60 -2.49 3.21
C ILE A 72 -17.22 -3.85 2.85
N ASP A 73 -16.51 -4.67 2.07
CA ASP A 73 -17.01 -5.94 1.54
C ASP A 73 -17.07 -7.03 2.63
N GLU A 74 -16.09 -7.11 3.53
CA GLU A 74 -16.01 -8.19 4.53
C GLU A 74 -16.81 -7.92 5.82
N LYS A 75 -17.21 -6.66 6.09
CA LYS A 75 -18.04 -6.18 7.24
C LYS A 75 -17.61 -6.68 8.63
N THR A 76 -16.44 -7.31 8.73
CA THR A 76 -15.84 -7.87 9.94
C THR A 76 -14.32 -7.84 9.76
N LEU A 77 -13.58 -7.30 10.73
CA LEU A 77 -12.11 -7.32 10.70
C LEU A 77 -11.64 -8.75 10.98
N ARG A 78 -11.62 -9.60 9.96
CA ARG A 78 -10.93 -10.88 10.05
C ARG A 78 -9.42 -10.59 10.05
N PRO A 79 -8.66 -11.16 11.00
CA PRO A 79 -7.24 -10.82 11.14
C PRO A 79 -6.43 -11.25 9.90
N GLU A 80 -6.82 -12.30 9.18
CA GLU A 80 -6.11 -12.74 7.97
C GLU A 80 -6.13 -11.71 6.82
N PRO A 81 -7.28 -11.24 6.31
CA PRO A 81 -7.34 -10.19 5.29
C PRO A 81 -6.63 -8.90 5.70
N PHE A 82 -6.78 -8.49 6.96
CA PHE A 82 -6.12 -7.29 7.48
C PHE A 82 -4.59 -7.44 7.47
N LEU A 83 -4.06 -8.58 7.91
CA LEU A 83 -2.62 -8.85 7.89
C LEU A 83 -2.08 -8.96 6.46
N ILE A 84 -2.86 -9.51 5.52
CA ILE A 84 -2.48 -9.58 4.10
C ILE A 84 -2.32 -8.17 3.53
N VAL A 85 -3.28 -7.26 3.79
CA VAL A 85 -3.15 -5.84 3.40
C VAL A 85 -1.89 -5.21 4.00
N GLY A 86 -1.60 -5.48 5.28
CA GLY A 86 -0.38 -5.02 5.93
C GLY A 86 0.90 -5.50 5.21
N ILE A 87 0.94 -6.76 4.78
CA ILE A 87 2.06 -7.31 4.00
C ILE A 87 2.17 -6.62 2.65
N VAL A 88 1.07 -6.41 1.92
CA VAL A 88 1.08 -5.74 0.61
C VAL A 88 1.56 -4.29 0.74
N ALA A 89 1.16 -3.57 1.80
CA ALA A 89 1.64 -2.22 2.08
C ALA A 89 3.16 -2.17 2.33
N VAL A 90 3.70 -3.13 3.08
CA VAL A 90 5.14 -3.23 3.34
C VAL A 90 5.91 -3.56 2.05
N ILE A 91 5.44 -4.52 1.24
CA ILE A 91 6.07 -4.90 -0.04
C ILE A 91 6.13 -3.70 -1.00
N ARG A 92 5.06 -2.90 -1.06
CA ARG A 92 5.04 -1.68 -1.88
C ARG A 92 6.15 -0.71 -1.48
N ARG A 93 6.29 -0.40 -0.19
CA ARG A 93 7.33 0.53 0.29
C ARG A 93 8.72 -0.03 0.03
N LEU A 94 8.92 -1.35 0.14
CA LEU A 94 10.19 -1.99 -0.25
C LEU A 94 10.56 -1.74 -1.72
N ILE A 95 9.60 -1.82 -2.65
CA ILE A 95 9.84 -1.54 -4.08
C ILE A 95 10.23 -0.08 -4.29
N VAL A 96 9.51 0.85 -3.65
CA VAL A 96 9.76 2.31 -3.72
C VAL A 96 11.16 2.64 -3.21
N ILE A 97 11.49 2.22 -1.98
CA ILE A 97 12.80 2.50 -1.37
C ILE A 97 13.92 1.87 -2.19
N SER A 98 13.70 0.68 -2.76
CA SER A 98 14.70 0.05 -3.62
C SER A 98 15.01 0.88 -4.87
N ALA A 99 14.03 1.61 -5.42
CA ALA A 99 14.23 2.50 -6.55
C ALA A 99 14.93 3.79 -6.12
N GLU A 100 14.45 4.44 -5.04
CA GLU A 100 15.03 5.67 -4.47
C GLU A 100 16.49 5.47 -4.02
N ALA A 101 16.81 4.31 -3.41
CA ALA A 101 18.14 4.04 -2.86
C ALA A 101 19.27 4.07 -3.89
N ALA A 102 18.97 3.81 -5.18
CA ALA A 102 19.96 3.88 -6.26
C ALA A 102 20.50 5.30 -6.46
N ASP A 103 19.70 6.33 -6.19
CA ASP A 103 20.06 7.73 -6.37
C ASP A 103 20.87 8.31 -5.20
N PHE A 104 20.87 7.64 -4.05
CA PHE A 104 21.55 8.10 -2.84
C PHE A 104 22.87 7.36 -2.57
N VAL A 105 23.36 6.51 -3.48
CA VAL A 105 24.61 5.77 -3.26
C VAL A 105 25.79 6.72 -3.02
N GLY A 106 26.41 6.60 -1.83
CA GLY A 106 27.50 7.47 -1.38
C GLY A 106 27.07 8.71 -0.58
N ASP A 107 25.76 8.95 -0.43
CA ASP A 107 25.17 9.96 0.45
C ASP A 107 24.86 9.36 1.84
N PRO A 108 25.00 10.12 2.95
CA PRO A 108 24.59 9.67 4.28
C PRO A 108 23.14 9.16 4.36
N ARG A 109 22.23 9.70 3.54
CA ARG A 109 20.82 9.27 3.47
C ARG A 109 20.64 7.83 2.99
N PHE A 110 21.64 7.27 2.31
CA PHE A 110 21.61 5.86 1.91
C PHE A 110 21.51 4.93 3.12
N THR A 111 22.23 5.25 4.20
CA THR A 111 22.18 4.45 5.44
C THR A 111 20.79 4.47 6.06
N ASP A 112 20.13 5.63 6.09
CA ASP A 112 18.77 5.77 6.59
C ASP A 112 17.79 4.92 5.77
N LEU A 113 17.89 4.95 4.42
CA LEU A 113 17.07 4.13 3.53
C LEU A 113 17.33 2.63 3.71
N MET A 114 18.59 2.21 3.95
CA MET A 114 18.91 0.81 4.23
C MET A 114 18.34 0.34 5.56
N ILE A 115 18.34 1.19 6.59
CA ILE A 115 17.71 0.88 7.89
C ILE A 115 16.19 0.77 7.70
N GLU A 116 15.56 1.73 7.02
CA GLU A 116 14.12 1.69 6.72
C GLU A 116 13.75 0.41 5.97
N MET A 117 14.52 0.04 4.95
CA MET A 117 14.34 -1.21 4.20
C MET A 117 14.47 -2.44 5.11
N GLY A 118 15.47 -2.49 5.99
CA GLY A 118 15.65 -3.57 6.95
C GLY A 118 14.49 -3.70 7.93
N VAL A 119 13.98 -2.58 8.45
CA VAL A 119 12.81 -2.54 9.34
C VAL A 119 11.57 -3.06 8.62
N LEU A 120 11.36 -2.65 7.36
CA LEU A 120 10.24 -3.10 6.55
C LEU A 120 10.30 -4.61 6.26
N VAL A 121 11.47 -5.15 5.91
CA VAL A 121 11.66 -6.60 5.77
C VAL A 121 11.32 -7.31 7.09
N GLY A 122 11.80 -6.79 8.22
CA GLY A 122 11.47 -7.33 9.55
C GLY A 122 9.95 -7.31 9.82
N ALA A 123 9.27 -6.22 9.49
CA ALA A 123 7.82 -6.10 9.64
C ALA A 123 7.07 -7.12 8.75
N ALA A 124 7.45 -7.27 7.48
CA ALA A 124 6.85 -8.26 6.58
C ALA A 124 7.00 -9.69 7.13
N LEU A 125 8.19 -10.04 7.63
CA LEU A 125 8.43 -11.35 8.26
C LEU A 125 7.59 -11.52 9.53
N GLY A 126 7.49 -10.50 10.39
CA GLY A 126 6.67 -10.53 11.60
C GLY A 126 5.18 -10.71 11.32
N LEU A 127 4.66 -10.02 10.30
CA LEU A 127 3.29 -10.21 9.82
C LEU A 127 3.09 -11.62 9.25
N GLY A 128 4.05 -12.12 8.45
CA GLY A 128 4.03 -13.48 7.92
C GLY A 128 4.02 -14.56 9.02
N VAL A 129 4.83 -14.39 10.06
CA VAL A 129 4.84 -15.27 11.25
C VAL A 129 3.50 -15.21 11.96
N THR A 130 2.91 -14.03 12.10
CA THR A 130 1.59 -13.87 12.74
C THR A 130 0.51 -14.62 11.96
N ILE A 131 0.48 -14.48 10.63
CA ILE A 131 -0.42 -15.25 9.76
C ILE A 131 -0.18 -16.76 9.92
N PHE A 132 1.09 -17.19 9.93
CA PHE A 132 1.44 -18.60 10.10
C PHE A 132 0.89 -19.16 11.42
N LEU A 133 1.07 -18.46 12.53
CA LEU A 133 0.57 -18.86 13.84
C LEU A 133 -0.96 -18.91 13.88
N LEU A 134 -1.64 -17.91 13.31
CA LEU A 134 -3.11 -17.88 13.23
C LEU A 134 -3.67 -19.04 12.40
N ARG A 135 -2.97 -19.42 11.32
CA ARG A 135 -3.37 -20.54 10.47
C ARG A 135 -3.13 -21.89 11.14
N PHE A 136 -2.06 -22.02 11.92
CA PHE A 136 -1.73 -23.26 12.63
C PHE A 136 -2.73 -23.58 13.75
N GLY A 137 -3.21 -22.58 14.47
CA GLY A 137 -4.19 -22.74 15.57
C GLY A 137 -5.61 -23.14 15.15
N ARG A 138 -5.96 -23.11 13.86
CA ARG A 138 -7.28 -23.51 13.32
C ARG A 138 -7.33 -24.95 12.79
N SER A 139 -6.26 -25.71 12.92
CA SER A 139 -6.26 -27.13 12.56
C SER A 139 -6.94 -27.93 13.68
N GLU A 140 -8.26 -27.82 13.79
CA GLU A 140 -9.03 -28.64 14.73
C GLU A 140 -9.07 -30.10 14.21
N PRO A 141 -8.88 -31.11 15.08
CA PRO A 141 -8.64 -32.49 14.69
C PRO A 141 -9.90 -33.10 14.04
N LEU A 142 -9.69 -33.85 12.96
CA LEU A 142 -10.69 -34.76 12.40
C LEU A 142 -11.23 -35.65 13.53
N ALA A 143 -12.48 -35.45 13.92
CA ALA A 143 -13.16 -36.35 14.85
C ALA A 143 -13.28 -37.73 14.16
N PRO A 144 -12.80 -38.82 14.78
CA PRO A 144 -13.07 -40.16 14.28
C PRO A 144 -14.55 -40.51 14.47
N GLU A 145 -15.16 -41.10 13.43
CA GLU A 145 -16.53 -41.66 13.43
C GLU A 145 -16.72 -42.78 14.45
#